data_AF-A0A2G9NVW8-F1
#
_entry.id   AF-A0A2G9NVW8-F1
#
_cell.length_a   1.000
_cell.length_b   1.000
_cell.length_c   1.000
_cell.angle_alpha   90.00
_cell.angle_beta   90.00
_cell.angle_gamma   90.00
#
_symmetry.space_group_name_H-M   'P 1'
#
loop_
_entity.id
_entity.type
_entity.pdbx_description
1 polymer ?
#
loop_
_entity_poly.entity_id
_entity_poly.type
_entity_poly.pdbx_seq_one_letter_code
_entity_poly.pdbx_strand_id
1 'polypeptide(L)'
;MDYAKETQEELDDARDIENLKRVEAALFVAGKFLSQEELVSITDLNPILLNRALSALKERYDDKSAIEIVNNDNLWKMDVNSEHHGIATRI
;
A
#
# COMPACT_ATOMS: atom_id res chain seq x y z
N MET A 1 -17.98 -8.03 30.84
CA MET A 1 -18.88 -7.97 29.68
C MET A 1 -18.02 -7.33 28.61
N ASP A 2 -17.27 -8.15 27.86
CA ASP A 2 -16.15 -7.67 27.02
C ASP A 2 -16.19 -8.20 25.59
N TYR A 3 -17.15 -9.07 25.26
CA TYR A 3 -17.27 -9.67 23.93
C TYR A 3 -17.59 -8.65 22.82
N ALA A 4 -18.24 -7.53 23.14
CA ALA A 4 -18.62 -6.52 22.14
C ALA A 4 -17.47 -5.60 21.71
N LYS A 5 -16.43 -5.45 22.54
CA LYS A 5 -15.23 -4.67 22.18
C LYS A 5 -14.26 -5.50 21.35
N GLU A 6 -13.98 -6.72 21.81
CA GLU A 6 -13.08 -7.66 21.14
C GLU A 6 -13.55 -7.92 19.70
N THR A 7 -14.85 -8.14 19.49
CA THR A 7 -15.43 -8.34 18.15
C THR A 7 -15.35 -7.09 17.26
N GLN A 8 -15.39 -5.89 17.81
CA GLN A 8 -15.31 -4.65 17.02
C GLN A 8 -13.86 -4.36 16.58
N GLU A 9 -12.90 -4.56 17.48
CA GLU A 9 -11.47 -4.41 17.17
C GLU A 9 -11.01 -5.41 16.11
N GLU A 10 -11.42 -6.68 16.21
CA GLU A 10 -11.12 -7.70 15.20
C GLU A 10 -11.69 -7.37 13.81
N LEU A 11 -12.88 -6.75 13.77
CA LEU A 11 -13.52 -6.34 12.52
C LEU A 11 -12.84 -5.12 11.88
N ASP A 12 -12.40 -4.17 12.69
CA ASP A 12 -11.66 -3.00 12.20
C ASP A 12 -10.26 -3.41 11.67
N ASP A 13 -9.58 -4.32 12.36
CA ASP A 13 -8.30 -4.88 11.88
C ASP A 13 -8.46 -5.66 10.57
N ALA A 14 -9.50 -6.47 10.44
CA ALA A 14 -9.77 -7.20 9.20
C ALA A 14 -9.98 -6.27 8.00
N ARG A 15 -10.68 -5.14 8.21
CA ARG A 15 -10.90 -4.12 7.18
C ARG A 15 -9.62 -3.39 6.81
N ASP A 16 -8.81 -3.02 7.79
CA ASP A 16 -7.52 -2.37 7.54
C ASP A 16 -6.58 -3.29 6.74
N ILE A 17 -6.55 -4.58 7.05
CA ILE A 17 -5.80 -5.59 6.29
C ILE A 17 -6.33 -5.70 4.85
N GLU A 18 -7.64 -5.68 4.64
CA GLU A 18 -8.22 -5.74 3.30
C GLU A 18 -7.87 -4.48 2.47
N ASN A 19 -7.96 -3.30 3.09
CA ASN A 19 -7.58 -2.04 2.45
C ASN A 19 -6.11 -2.05 2.02
N LEU A 20 -5.22 -2.55 2.88
CA LEU A 20 -3.80 -2.72 2.56
C LEU A 20 -3.60 -3.62 1.34
N LYS A 21 -4.24 -4.78 1.30
CA LYS A 21 -4.13 -5.73 0.18
C LYS A 21 -4.62 -5.12 -1.14
N ARG A 22 -5.69 -4.31 -1.10
CA ARG A 22 -6.21 -3.64 -2.30
C ARG A 22 -5.23 -2.62 -2.85
N VAL A 23 -4.67 -1.76 -2.00
CA VAL A 23 -3.68 -0.75 -2.41
C VAL A 23 -2.41 -1.41 -2.91
N GLU A 24 -1.94 -2.45 -2.22
CA GLU A 24 -0.78 -3.24 -2.61
C GLU A 24 -0.97 -3.86 -3.99
N ALA A 25 -2.11 -4.52 -4.24
CA ALA A 25 -2.43 -5.10 -5.53
C ALA A 25 -2.52 -4.05 -6.64
N ALA A 26 -3.13 -2.89 -6.36
CA ALA A 26 -3.23 -1.81 -7.32
C ALA A 26 -1.85 -1.27 -7.74
N LEU A 27 -0.96 -1.02 -6.79
CA LEU A 27 0.39 -0.55 -7.07
C LEU A 27 1.23 -1.60 -7.80
N PHE A 28 1.12 -2.87 -7.40
CA PHE A 28 1.84 -3.98 -8.03
C PHE A 28 1.44 -4.16 -9.49
N VAL A 29 0.13 -4.18 -9.78
CA VAL A 29 -0.39 -4.38 -11.15
C VAL A 29 -0.11 -3.17 -12.05
N ALA A 30 -0.15 -1.96 -11.51
CA ALA A 30 0.04 -0.76 -12.30
C ALA A 30 1.42 -0.69 -12.96
N GLY A 31 2.48 -1.12 -12.26
CA GLY A 31 3.86 -1.07 -12.76
C GLY A 31 4.37 0.34 -13.12
N LYS A 32 3.60 1.38 -12.78
CA LYS A 32 3.87 2.79 -13.09
C LYS A 32 3.44 3.66 -11.92
N PHE A 33 3.83 4.92 -11.97
CA PHE A 33 3.32 5.94 -11.06
C PHE A 33 1.82 6.15 -11.24
N LEU A 34 1.09 6.11 -10.13
CA LEU A 34 -0.33 6.41 -10.04
C LEU A 34 -0.56 7.64 -9.16
N SER A 35 -1.42 8.53 -9.64
CA SER A 35 -1.96 9.61 -8.81
C SER A 35 -2.86 9.07 -7.70
N GLN A 36 -3.07 9.89 -6.68
CA GLN A 36 -4.03 9.59 -5.62
C GLN A 36 -5.45 9.37 -6.17
N GLU A 37 -5.85 10.11 -7.21
CA GLU A 37 -7.15 9.95 -7.88
C GLU A 37 -7.28 8.60 -8.59
N GLU A 38 -6.23 8.17 -9.30
CA GLU A 38 -6.19 6.83 -9.92
C GLU A 38 -6.27 5.73 -8.87
N LEU A 39 -5.54 5.86 -7.76
CA LEU A 39 -5.57 4.88 -6.67
C LEU A 39 -6.94 4.80 -6.02
N VAL A 40 -7.60 5.94 -5.76
CA VAL A 40 -8.99 5.98 -5.26
C VAL A 40 -9.91 5.24 -6.23
N SER A 41 -9.79 5.51 -7.54
CA SER A 41 -10.62 4.89 -8.56
C SER A 41 -10.41 3.37 -8.70
N ILE A 42 -9.18 2.88 -8.51
CA ILE A 42 -8.86 1.44 -8.67
C ILE A 42 -9.20 0.65 -7.40
N THR A 43 -8.94 1.24 -6.23
CA THR A 43 -9.07 0.54 -4.94
C THR A 43 -10.45 0.68 -4.31
N ASP A 44 -11.27 1.61 -4.81
CA ASP A 44 -12.56 2.01 -4.25
C ASP A 44 -12.44 2.48 -2.78
N LEU A 45 -11.27 3.04 -2.43
CA LEU A 45 -10.99 3.58 -1.10
C LEU A 45 -11.11 5.09 -1.12
N ASN A 46 -11.68 5.64 -0.04
CA ASN A 46 -11.64 7.08 0.16
C ASN A 46 -10.19 7.56 0.43
N PRO A 47 -9.89 8.86 0.22
CA PRO A 47 -8.53 9.39 0.38
C PRO A 47 -7.91 9.19 1.78
N ILE A 48 -8.73 9.10 2.83
CA ILE A 48 -8.26 8.93 4.21
C ILE A 48 -7.74 7.50 4.41
N LEU A 49 -8.55 6.51 4.04
CA LEU A 49 -8.17 5.10 4.13
C LEU A 49 -6.99 4.77 3.21
N LEU A 50 -6.97 5.35 2.01
CA LEU A 50 -5.86 5.20 1.07
C LEU A 50 -4.55 5.72 1.66
N ASN A 51 -4.54 6.92 2.24
CA ASN A 51 -3.33 7.49 2.86
C ASN A 51 -2.83 6.65 4.05
N ARG A 52 -3.74 6.11 4.86
CA ARG A 52 -3.39 5.21 5.97
C ARG A 52 -2.75 3.93 5.43
N ALA A 53 -3.37 3.32 4.41
CA ALA A 53 -2.84 2.11 3.78
C ALA A 53 -1.47 2.35 3.11
N LEU A 54 -1.28 3.46 2.41
CA LEU A 54 0.00 3.83 1.80
C LEU A 54 1.10 4.03 2.84
N SER A 55 0.78 4.69 3.96
CA SER A 55 1.72 4.89 5.06
C SER A 55 2.14 3.56 5.69
N ALA A 56 1.16 2.67 5.95
CA ALA A 56 1.43 1.34 6.49
C ALA A 56 2.15 0.43 5.50
N LEU A 57 1.90 0.53 4.19
CA LEU A 57 2.68 -0.19 3.17
C LEU A 57 4.12 0.32 3.12
N LYS A 58 4.34 1.63 3.24
CA LYS A 58 5.69 2.20 3.29
C LYS A 58 6.47 1.75 4.52
N GLU A 59 5.81 1.63 5.67
CA GLU A 59 6.42 1.06 6.88
C GLU A 59 6.68 -0.45 6.74
N ARG A 60 5.76 -1.19 6.12
CA ARG A 60 5.90 -2.63 5.89
C ARG A 60 7.03 -2.95 4.91
N TYR A 61 7.21 -2.11 3.90
CA TYR A 61 8.26 -2.20 2.89
C TYR A 61 9.38 -1.23 3.22
N ASP A 62 9.98 -1.43 4.41
CA ASP A 62 11.12 -0.67 4.91
C ASP A 62 12.43 -1.01 4.18
N ASP A 63 13.53 -0.39 4.60
CA ASP A 63 14.86 -0.53 3.98
C ASP A 63 15.39 -1.98 3.95
N LYS A 64 14.78 -2.91 4.70
CA LYS A 64 15.17 -4.34 4.70
C LYS A 64 14.42 -5.16 3.64
N SER A 65 13.39 -4.57 3.03
CA SER A 65 12.62 -5.18 1.96
C SER A 65 13.30 -4.97 0.61
N ALA A 66 13.19 -5.98 -0.27
CA ALA A 66 13.62 -5.87 -1.66
C ALA A 66 12.69 -5.02 -2.54
N ILE A 67 11.53 -4.64 -1.99
CA ILE A 67 10.50 -3.79 -2.61
C ILE A 67 10.37 -2.53 -1.75
N GLU A 68 10.13 -1.39 -2.39
CA GLU A 68 9.86 -0.11 -1.75
C GLU A 68 8.59 0.56 -2.31
N ILE A 69 7.97 1.43 -1.50
CA ILE A 69 6.87 2.29 -1.92
C ILE A 69 7.41 3.70 -2.14
N VAL A 70 7.46 4.10 -3.41
CA VAL A 70 7.99 5.40 -3.84
C VAL A 70 6.86 6.42 -3.92
N ASN A 71 7.09 7.61 -3.34
CA ASN A 71 6.26 8.79 -3.53
C ASN A 71 7.07 9.85 -4.26
N ASN A 72 6.54 10.36 -5.37
CA ASN A 72 7.11 11.47 -6.13
C ASN A 72 5.99 12.46 -6.51
N ASP A 73 5.96 13.65 -5.91
CA ASP A 73 4.96 14.68 -6.19
C ASP A 73 3.50 14.19 -6.15
N ASN A 74 3.13 13.44 -5.09
CA ASN A 74 1.82 12.79 -4.91
C ASN A 74 1.50 11.66 -5.89
N LEU A 75 2.48 11.22 -6.67
CA LEU A 75 2.41 9.98 -7.44
C LEU A 75 3.05 8.85 -6.64
N TRP A 76 2.37 7.72 -6.63
CA TRP A 76 2.78 6.54 -5.86
C TRP A 76 3.09 5.38 -6.80
N LYS A 77 4.16 4.65 -6.50
CA LYS A 77 4.55 3.45 -7.23
C LYS A 77 5.11 2.42 -6.25
N MET A 78 4.91 1.14 -6.55
CA MET A 78 5.70 0.07 -5.98
C MET A 78 6.90 -0.20 -6.89
N ASP A 79 8.11 -0.16 -6.32
CA ASP A 79 9.36 -0.36 -7.06
C ASP A 79 10.29 -1.33 -6.34
N VAL A 80 11.35 -1.75 -7.02
CA VAL A 80 12.42 -2.56 -6.41
C VAL A 80 13.32 -1.64 -5.61
N ASN A 81 13.69 -2.04 -4.40
CA ASN A 81 14.63 -1.31 -3.55
C ASN A 81 15.90 -0.98 -4.33
N SER A 82 16.38 0.27 -4.19
CA SER A 82 17.59 0.77 -4.81
C SER A 82 18.83 -0.14 -4.73
N GLU A 83 18.99 -0.93 -3.66
CA GLU A 83 20.08 -1.92 -3.51
C GLU A 83 20.02 -3.06 -4.55
N HIS A 84 18.86 -3.24 -5.20
CA HIS A 84 18.57 -4.29 -6.17
C HIS A 84 18.18 -3.77 -7.56
N HIS A 85 18.33 -2.46 -7.83
CA HIS A 85 18.03 -1.86 -9.15
C HIS A 85 18.73 -2.56 -10.34
N GLY A 86 19.90 -3.18 -10.09
CA GLY A 86 20.62 -3.96 -11.10
C GLY A 86 19.84 -5.18 -11.63
N ILE A 87 18.82 -5.66 -10.93
CA ILE A 87 17.92 -6.73 -11.40
C ILE A 87 16.87 -6.15 -12.36
N ALA A 88 16.22 -5.05 -11.98
CA ALA A 88 15.20 -4.41 -12.82
C ALA A 88 15.74 -3.93 -14.17
N THR A 89 17.01 -3.54 -14.24
CA THR A 89 17.66 -3.11 -15.49
C THR A 89 18.01 -4.28 -16.44
N ARG A 90 17.97 -5.52 -15.97
CA ARG A 90 18.37 -6.72 -16.75
C ARG A 90 17.21 -7.41 -17.49
N ILE A 91 15.98 -6.95 -17.27
CA ILE A 91 14.75 -7.48 -17.86
C ILE A 91 14.31 -6.58 -19.00
#